data_AF-A0A512LCX7-F1
#
_entry.id   AF-A0A512LCX7-F1
#
_cell.length_a   1.000
_cell.length_b   1.000
_cell.length_c   1.000
_cell.angle_alpha   90.00
_cell.angle_beta   90.00
_cell.angle_gamma   90.00
#
_symmetry.space_group_name_H-M   'P 1'
#
loop_
_entity.id
_entity.type
_entity.pdbx_description
1 polymer ?
#
loop_
_entity_poly.entity_id
_entity_poly.type
_entity_poly.pdbx_seq_one_letter_code
_entity_poly.pdbx_strand_id
1 'polypeptide(L)'
;MNTILLMTAAVLGFLSFFEPCTIATHTLFAVRASHASVKQRWLALVQLTLSRVLLLVAVFSAAAAIGLAELSANTAMLMLGGIGLVYLITRKIYLPVPHLEVYRLLPRHDGLSQGLRLGLTLPACTLPLVLIVGILSALTQRPGVAVLAGLVFAVMFTLPTLWDSTHELDAAHRAFLSKAASLSPYLTTLLLWGGALLIWQAGV
;
A
#
# COMPACT_ATOMS: atom_id res chain seq x y z
N MET A 1 2.45 7.94 19.66
CA MET A 1 3.09 7.56 18.38
C MET A 1 2.64 6.19 17.87
N ASN A 2 2.79 5.10 18.64
CA ASN A 2 2.46 3.73 18.17
C ASN A 2 1.02 3.56 17.68
N THR A 3 0.03 4.05 18.43
CA THR A 3 -1.39 3.98 18.04
C THR A 3 -1.66 4.74 16.73
N ILE A 4 -1.02 5.90 16.56
CA ILE A 4 -1.12 6.70 15.33
C ILE A 4 -0.53 5.92 14.16
N LEU A 5 0.66 5.33 14.34
CA LEU A 5 1.29 4.50 13.30
C LEU A 5 0.38 3.34 12.87
N LEU A 6 -0.20 2.59 13.81
CA LEU A 6 -1.07 1.45 13.50
C LEU A 6 -2.39 1.88 12.84
N MET A 7 -3.01 2.96 13.31
CA MET A 7 -4.23 3.50 12.70
C MET A 7 -3.95 4.02 11.29
N THR A 8 -2.86 4.75 11.09
CA THR A 8 -2.43 5.21 9.76
C THR A 8 -2.11 4.03 8.86
N ALA A 9 -1.40 3.00 9.35
CA ALA A 9 -1.12 1.79 8.59
C ALA A 9 -2.41 1.07 8.17
N ALA A 10 -3.41 1.00 9.05
CA ALA A 10 -4.69 0.38 8.74
C ALA A 10 -5.48 1.16 7.68
N VAL A 11 -5.66 2.47 7.89
CA VAL A 11 -6.43 3.33 6.98
C VAL A 11 -5.74 3.44 5.62
N LEU A 12 -4.44 3.70 5.59
CA LEU A 12 -3.69 3.82 4.34
C LEU A 12 -3.56 2.48 3.63
N GLY A 13 -3.39 1.38 4.37
CA GLY A 13 -3.41 0.02 3.82
C GLY A 13 -4.74 -0.29 3.10
N PHE A 14 -5.86 0.07 3.73
CA PHE A 14 -7.18 -0.07 3.12
C PHE A 14 -7.33 0.82 1.88
N LEU A 15 -6.92 2.09 1.95
CA LEU A 15 -6.98 3.01 0.80
C LEU A 15 -6.11 2.56 -0.37
N SER A 16 -4.95 1.93 -0.10
CA SER A 16 -4.10 1.40 -1.17
C SER A 16 -4.78 0.34 -2.04
N PHE A 17 -5.84 -0.33 -1.57
CA PHE A 17 -6.64 -1.23 -2.42
C PHE A 17 -7.50 -0.47 -3.44
N PHE A 18 -8.02 0.69 -3.06
CA PHE A 18 -8.91 1.47 -3.91
C PHE A 18 -8.17 2.34 -4.93
N GLU A 19 -6.85 2.44 -4.82
CA GLU A 19 -6.05 3.15 -5.81
C GLU A 19 -6.29 2.58 -7.22
N PRO A 20 -6.41 3.44 -8.25
CA PRO A 20 -6.80 3.01 -9.59
C PRO A 20 -5.83 2.01 -10.22
N CYS A 21 -4.54 2.05 -9.86
CA CYS A 21 -3.54 1.09 -10.35
C CYS A 21 -3.50 -0.25 -9.59
N THR A 22 -4.22 -0.37 -8.48
CA THR A 22 -4.28 -1.61 -7.68
C THR A 22 -5.62 -2.29 -7.81
N ILE A 23 -6.70 -1.52 -7.90
CA ILE A 23 -8.05 -2.06 -7.95
C ILE A 23 -8.25 -2.98 -9.16
N ALA A 24 -7.76 -2.61 -10.34
CA ALA A 24 -7.93 -3.41 -11.55
C ALA A 24 -7.17 -4.75 -11.47
N THR A 25 -5.93 -4.72 -10.96
CA THR A 25 -5.09 -5.93 -10.87
C THR A 25 -5.58 -6.87 -9.77
N HIS A 26 -6.00 -6.33 -8.63
CA HIS A 26 -6.52 -7.09 -7.52
C HIS A 26 -7.92 -7.68 -7.78
N THR A 27 -8.82 -6.93 -8.42
CA THR A 27 -10.14 -7.45 -8.81
C THR A 27 -10.02 -8.53 -9.88
N LEU A 28 -9.17 -8.36 -10.89
CA LEU A 28 -8.92 -9.40 -11.89
C LEU A 28 -8.33 -10.66 -11.26
N PHE A 29 -7.40 -10.50 -10.31
CA PHE A 29 -6.85 -11.63 -9.54
C PHE A 29 -7.94 -12.33 -8.71
N ALA A 30 -8.79 -11.57 -8.02
CA ALA A 30 -9.89 -12.10 -7.21
C ALA A 30 -10.88 -12.91 -8.05
N VAL A 31 -11.29 -12.41 -9.22
CA VAL A 31 -12.17 -13.13 -10.17
C VAL A 31 -11.51 -14.41 -10.68
N ARG A 32 -10.22 -14.37 -11.06
CA ARG A 32 -9.53 -15.60 -11.48
C ARG A 32 -9.44 -16.61 -10.34
N ALA A 33 -9.21 -16.15 -9.12
CA ALA A 33 -9.12 -17.00 -7.94
C ALA A 33 -10.49 -17.58 -7.54
N SER A 34 -11.60 -16.89 -7.79
CA SER A 34 -12.95 -17.39 -7.50
C SER A 34 -13.37 -18.55 -8.42
N HIS A 35 -12.87 -18.58 -9.66
CA HIS A 35 -13.07 -19.69 -10.60
C HIS A 35 -12.17 -20.91 -10.34
N ALA A 36 -11.16 -20.79 -9.48
CA ALA A 36 -10.26 -21.88 -9.15
C ALA A 36 -10.86 -22.80 -8.06
N SER A 37 -10.30 -24.01 -7.92
CA SER A 37 -10.66 -24.89 -6.79
C SER A 37 -10.39 -24.20 -5.44
N VAL A 38 -11.19 -24.51 -4.41
CA VAL A 38 -11.07 -23.90 -3.08
C VAL A 38 -9.63 -23.96 -2.55
N LYS A 39 -8.94 -25.09 -2.74
CA LYS A 39 -7.55 -25.26 -2.32
C LYS A 39 -6.59 -24.33 -3.07
N GLN A 40 -6.74 -24.19 -4.39
CA GLN A 40 -5.89 -23.31 -5.21
C GLN A 40 -6.18 -21.83 -4.92
N ARG A 41 -7.44 -21.47 -4.68
CA ARG A 41 -7.84 -20.12 -4.26
C ARG A 41 -7.14 -19.71 -2.98
N TRP A 42 -7.24 -20.53 -1.93
CA TRP A 42 -6.58 -20.26 -0.65
C TRP A 42 -5.06 -20.21 -0.78
N LEU A 43 -4.47 -21.13 -1.55
CA LEU A 43 -3.03 -21.11 -1.80
C LEU A 43 -2.59 -19.79 -2.47
N ALA A 44 -3.31 -19.33 -3.49
CA ALA A 44 -3.00 -18.09 -4.19
C ALA A 44 -3.15 -16.84 -3.29
N LEU A 45 -4.18 -16.80 -2.45
CA LEU A 45 -4.42 -15.72 -1.49
C LEU A 45 -3.38 -15.68 -0.36
N VAL A 46 -3.00 -16.85 0.15
CA VAL A 46 -1.93 -16.97 1.15
C VAL A 46 -0.61 -16.53 0.54
N GLN A 47 -0.30 -16.96 -0.68
CA GLN A 47 0.90 -16.53 -1.40
C GLN A 47 0.94 -15.02 -1.62
N LEU A 48 -0.17 -14.41 -2.05
CA LEU A 48 -0.31 -12.97 -2.20
C LEU A 48 -0.08 -12.24 -0.87
N THR A 49 -0.77 -12.67 0.18
CA THR A 49 -0.73 -12.02 1.49
C THR A 49 0.63 -12.15 2.13
N LEU A 50 1.21 -13.36 2.12
CA LEU A 50 2.50 -13.64 2.77
C LEU A 50 3.64 -12.89 2.07
N SER A 51 3.68 -12.89 0.73
CA SER A 51 4.71 -12.13 0.00
C SER A 51 4.60 -10.63 0.22
N ARG A 52 3.39 -10.09 0.31
CA ARG A 52 3.17 -8.67 0.61
C ARG A 52 3.48 -8.30 2.06
N VAL A 53 3.10 -9.14 3.01
CA VAL A 53 3.50 -9.02 4.43
C VAL A 53 5.02 -9.00 4.53
N LEU A 54 5.70 -9.97 3.91
CA LEU A 54 7.15 -10.06 3.93
C LEU A 54 7.80 -8.77 3.41
N LEU A 55 7.32 -8.27 2.27
CA LEU A 55 7.82 -7.05 1.66
C LEU A 55 7.61 -5.82 2.57
N LEU A 56 6.39 -5.60 3.07
CA LEU A 56 6.06 -4.41 3.87
C LEU A 56 6.68 -4.45 5.27
N VAL A 57 6.72 -5.64 5.90
CA VAL A 57 7.45 -5.84 7.17
C VAL A 57 8.92 -5.54 6.97
N ALA A 58 9.55 -6.05 5.90
CA ALA A 58 10.95 -5.76 5.62
C ALA A 58 11.20 -4.26 5.40
N VAL A 59 10.37 -3.60 4.58
CA VAL A 59 10.50 -2.16 4.29
C VAL A 59 10.32 -1.31 5.55
N PHE A 60 9.28 -1.55 6.34
CA PHE A 60 9.03 -0.74 7.55
C PHE A 60 10.00 -1.04 8.68
N SER A 61 10.44 -2.29 8.81
CA SER A 61 11.47 -2.64 9.79
C SER A 61 12.82 -2.03 9.41
N ALA A 62 13.18 -2.04 8.12
CA ALA A 62 14.37 -1.36 7.63
C ALA A 62 14.28 0.15 7.89
N ALA A 63 13.12 0.78 7.61
CA ALA A 63 12.90 2.18 7.91
C ALA A 63 13.05 2.48 9.42
N ALA A 64 12.46 1.65 10.28
CA ALA A 64 12.59 1.75 11.74
C ALA A 64 14.03 1.57 12.23
N ALA A 65 14.82 0.71 11.57
CA ALA A 65 16.22 0.44 11.90
C ALA A 65 17.16 1.57 11.45
N ILE A 66 16.91 2.17 10.28
CA ILE A 66 17.64 3.38 9.83
C ILE A 66 17.37 4.52 10.82
N GLY A 67 16.10 4.68 11.20
CA GLY A 67 15.66 5.73 12.11
C GLY A 67 15.77 7.14 11.50
N LEU A 68 14.93 8.06 11.97
CA LEU A 68 14.93 9.45 11.51
C LEU A 68 15.21 10.39 12.68
N ALA A 69 16.19 10.06 13.53
CA ALA A 69 16.51 10.79 14.75
C ALA A 69 16.91 12.26 14.52
N GLU A 70 17.44 12.60 13.35
CA GLU A 70 17.89 13.95 12.99
C GLU A 70 17.04 14.62 11.90
N LEU A 71 15.86 14.06 11.56
CA LEU A 71 15.02 14.66 10.54
C LEU A 71 14.36 15.92 11.09
N SER A 72 14.79 17.08 10.59
CA SER A 72 14.15 18.35 10.93
C SER A 72 12.73 18.41 10.34
N ALA A 73 11.79 19.02 11.07
CA ALA A 73 10.43 19.37 10.65
C ALA A 73 10.31 19.72 9.16
N ASN A 74 11.19 20.62 8.72
CA ASN A 74 11.20 21.19 7.39
C ASN A 74 11.56 20.16 6.32
N THR A 75 12.48 19.23 6.61
CA THR A 75 12.84 18.16 5.65
C THR A 75 11.72 17.13 5.51
N ALA A 76 11.03 16.78 6.61
CA ALA A 76 9.86 15.91 6.56
C ALA A 76 8.71 16.54 5.77
N MET A 77 8.44 17.84 6.00
CA MET A 77 7.43 18.61 5.27
C MET A 77 7.76 18.70 3.77
N LEU A 78 9.00 19.02 3.41
CA LEU A 78 9.44 19.10 2.01
C LEU A 78 9.39 17.74 1.32
N MET A 79 9.74 16.66 2.00
CA MET A 79 9.58 15.30 1.47
C MET A 79 8.10 14.98 1.24
N LEU A 80 7.24 15.12 2.24
CA LEU A 80 5.80 14.83 2.12
C LEU A 80 5.13 15.70 1.05
N GLY A 81 5.44 16.99 1.01
CA GLY A 81 4.96 17.92 0.00
C GLY A 81 5.46 17.58 -1.40
N GLY A 82 6.75 17.26 -1.54
CA GLY A 82 7.35 16.85 -2.80
C GLY A 82 6.75 15.55 -3.34
N ILE A 83 6.58 14.53 -2.48
CA ILE A 83 5.95 13.25 -2.86
C ILE A 83 4.46 13.43 -3.17
N GLY A 84 3.75 14.25 -2.40
CA GLY A 84 2.36 14.59 -2.69
C GLY A 84 2.21 15.31 -4.02
N LEU A 85 3.11 16.25 -4.33
CA LEU A 85 3.13 16.98 -5.59
C LEU A 85 3.47 16.05 -6.76
N VAL A 86 4.50 15.21 -6.63
CA VAL A 86 4.85 14.20 -7.64
C VAL A 86 3.67 13.27 -7.87
N TYR A 87 3.03 12.75 -6.83
CA TYR A 87 1.84 11.90 -6.95
C TYR A 87 0.70 12.60 -7.73
N LEU A 88 0.44 13.88 -7.45
CA LEU A 88 -0.59 14.67 -8.13
C LEU A 88 -0.25 14.93 -9.61
N ILE A 89 1.01 15.30 -9.89
CA ILE A 89 1.52 15.56 -11.25
C ILE A 89 1.52 14.26 -12.07
N THR A 90 2.04 13.17 -11.51
CA THR A 90 2.10 11.84 -12.13
C THR A 90 0.72 11.25 -12.38
N ARG A 91 -0.32 11.68 -11.63
CA ARG A 91 -1.71 11.32 -11.97
C ARG A 91 -2.27 12.18 -13.11
N LYS A 92 -1.95 13.48 -13.14
CA LYS A 92 -2.50 14.44 -14.11
C LYS A 92 -1.89 14.26 -15.50
N ILE A 93 -0.60 13.93 -15.55
CA ILE A 93 0.10 13.50 -16.75
C ILE A 93 0.03 11.98 -16.69
N TYR A 94 -0.81 11.35 -17.50
CA TYR A 94 -1.09 9.91 -17.52
C TYR A 94 0.17 9.09 -17.90
N LEU A 95 1.24 9.20 -17.12
CA LEU A 95 2.44 8.40 -17.28
C LEU A 95 2.07 6.99 -16.83
N PRO A 96 2.29 5.96 -17.66
CA PRO A 96 2.24 4.58 -17.21
C PRO A 96 3.35 4.40 -16.17
N VAL A 97 3.03 4.64 -14.90
CA VAL A 97 4.03 4.65 -13.84
C VAL A 97 4.47 3.20 -13.63
N PRO A 98 5.78 2.92 -13.77
CA PRO A 98 6.29 1.56 -13.69
C PRO A 98 5.93 0.96 -12.34
N HIS A 99 5.29 -0.20 -12.35
CA HIS A 99 5.11 -1.00 -11.14
C HIS A 99 6.50 -1.41 -10.65
N LEU A 100 6.77 -1.24 -9.36
CA LEU A 100 8.04 -1.68 -8.81
C LEU A 100 8.00 -3.20 -8.71
N GLU A 101 8.62 -3.87 -9.68
CA GLU A 101 8.67 -5.32 -9.78
C GLU A 101 9.75 -5.88 -8.85
N VAL A 102 9.52 -5.85 -7.54
CA VAL A 102 10.49 -6.34 -6.54
C VAL A 102 10.81 -7.82 -6.77
N TYR A 103 9.88 -8.57 -7.37
CA TYR A 103 10.12 -9.97 -7.74
C TYR A 103 11.28 -10.17 -8.73
N ARG A 104 11.63 -9.18 -9.56
CA ARG A 104 12.80 -9.27 -10.47
C ARG A 104 14.13 -9.31 -9.73
N LEU A 105 14.16 -8.83 -8.49
CA LEU A 105 15.33 -8.91 -7.62
C LEU A 105 15.58 -10.33 -7.10
N LEU A 106 14.59 -11.23 -7.21
CA LEU A 106 14.69 -12.60 -6.75
C LEU A 106 15.35 -13.49 -7.82
N PRO A 107 16.43 -14.23 -7.50
CA PRO A 107 16.93 -15.27 -8.40
C PRO A 107 15.80 -16.31 -8.58
N ARG A 108 15.44 -16.66 -9.82
CA ARG A 108 14.30 -17.53 -10.22
C ARG A 108 12.88 -16.90 -10.33
N HIS A 109 12.79 -15.68 -10.83
CA HIS A 109 11.49 -14.99 -11.02
C HIS A 109 10.54 -15.59 -12.08
N ASP A 110 11.05 -16.34 -13.06
CA ASP A 110 10.26 -16.89 -14.18
C ASP A 110 9.22 -17.94 -13.76
N GLY A 111 9.46 -18.65 -12.65
CA GLY A 111 8.55 -19.69 -12.13
C GLY A 111 7.61 -19.25 -11.00
N LEU A 112 7.59 -17.96 -10.64
CA LEU A 112 6.78 -17.47 -9.52
C LEU A 112 5.28 -17.53 -9.84
N SER A 113 4.49 -17.99 -8.86
CA SER A 113 3.03 -17.99 -8.98
C SER A 113 2.48 -16.56 -9.11
N GLN A 114 1.31 -16.43 -9.72
CA GLN A 114 0.69 -15.12 -9.95
C GLN A 114 0.43 -14.34 -8.64
N GLY A 115 0.12 -15.05 -7.55
CA GLY A 115 -0.03 -14.45 -6.21
C GLY A 115 1.28 -13.87 -5.68
N LEU A 116 2.40 -14.58 -5.84
CA LEU A 116 3.71 -14.09 -5.41
C LEU A 116 4.15 -12.86 -6.22
N ARG A 117 3.95 -12.88 -7.54
CA ARG A 117 4.28 -11.73 -8.40
C ARG A 117 3.47 -10.51 -7.97
N LEU A 118 2.16 -10.66 -7.80
CA LEU A 118 1.29 -9.55 -7.41
C LEU A 118 1.63 -9.01 -6.00
N GLY A 119 1.97 -9.89 -5.05
CA GLY A 119 2.35 -9.46 -3.70
C GLY A 119 3.70 -8.76 -3.64
N LEU A 120 4.66 -9.15 -4.48
CA LEU A 120 5.98 -8.53 -4.61
C LEU A 120 6.00 -7.33 -5.58
N THR A 121 4.94 -7.09 -6.36
CA THR A 121 4.80 -5.83 -7.09
C THR A 121 4.28 -4.74 -6.15
N LEU A 122 5.01 -3.64 -6.06
CA LEU A 122 4.54 -2.43 -5.40
C LEU A 122 4.01 -1.45 -6.47
N PRO A 123 2.69 -1.23 -6.52
CA PRO A 123 2.10 -0.29 -7.48
C PRO A 123 2.57 1.13 -7.15
N ALA A 124 2.97 1.90 -8.16
CA ALA A 124 3.54 3.22 -7.92
C ALA A 124 2.57 4.20 -7.22
N CYS A 125 1.26 4.07 -7.43
CA CYS A 125 0.26 4.85 -6.71
C CYS A 125 0.17 4.55 -5.21
N THR A 126 0.68 3.40 -4.77
CA THR A 126 0.76 3.06 -3.34
C THR A 126 2.07 3.47 -2.69
N LEU A 127 3.08 3.87 -3.47
CA LEU A 127 4.37 4.30 -2.94
C LEU A 127 4.25 5.46 -1.95
N PRO A 128 3.46 6.54 -2.21
CA PRO A 128 3.30 7.60 -1.23
C PRO A 128 2.71 7.11 0.09
N LEU A 129 1.72 6.23 0.03
CA LEU A 129 1.06 5.67 1.22
C LEU A 129 2.03 4.82 2.04
N VAL A 130 2.77 3.93 1.38
CA VAL A 130 3.82 3.11 2.00
C VAL A 130 4.91 4.00 2.59
N LEU A 131 5.29 5.07 1.91
CA LEU A 131 6.31 5.98 2.39
C LEU A 131 5.87 6.74 3.65
N ILE A 132 4.62 7.22 3.72
CA ILE A 132 4.09 7.88 4.94
C ILE A 132 4.21 6.94 6.14
N VAL A 133 3.78 5.68 5.99
CA VAL A 133 3.86 4.68 7.05
C VAL A 133 5.31 4.32 7.37
N GLY A 134 6.19 4.28 6.36
CA GLY A 134 7.63 4.09 6.52
C GLY A 134 8.30 5.21 7.33
N ILE A 135 7.98 6.48 7.03
CA ILE A 135 8.48 7.64 7.78
C ILE A 135 7.99 7.57 9.23
N LEU A 136 6.70 7.30 9.46
CA LEU A 136 6.17 7.13 10.81
C LEU A 136 6.85 5.96 11.55
N SER A 137 7.15 4.86 10.86
CA SER A 137 7.88 3.72 11.42
C SER A 137 9.30 4.12 11.82
N ALA A 138 9.99 4.87 10.96
CA ALA A 138 11.33 5.38 11.20
C ALA A 138 11.41 6.41 12.34
N LEU A 139 10.37 7.24 12.51
CA LEU A 139 10.24 8.15 13.65
C LEU A 139 9.98 7.42 14.97
N THR A 140 9.28 6.28 14.94
CA THR A 140 9.04 5.50 16.17
C THR A 140 10.27 4.76 16.68
N GLN A 141 11.28 4.50 15.81
CA GLN A 141 12.51 3.75 16.12
C GLN A 141 12.30 2.40 16.85
N ARG A 142 11.09 1.84 16.76
CA ARG A 142 10.71 0.60 17.44
C ARG A 142 10.42 -0.47 16.40
N PRO A 143 11.37 -1.38 16.10
CA PRO A 143 11.21 -2.35 15.03
C PRO A 143 10.00 -3.27 15.26
N GLY A 144 9.70 -3.64 16.51
CA GLY A 144 8.52 -4.46 16.83
C GLY A 144 7.19 -3.80 16.44
N VAL A 145 7.07 -2.48 16.57
CA VAL A 145 5.85 -1.76 16.18
C VAL A 145 5.81 -1.58 14.66
N ALA A 146 6.96 -1.41 14.00
CA ALA A 146 7.05 -1.35 12.55
C ALA A 146 6.66 -2.68 11.87
N VAL A 147 7.04 -3.81 12.47
CA VAL A 147 6.57 -5.15 12.03
C VAL A 147 5.05 -5.24 12.11
N LEU A 148 4.45 -4.82 13.23
CA LEU A 148 2.99 -4.80 13.39
C LEU A 148 2.32 -3.85 12.38
N ALA A 149 2.91 -2.69 12.12
CA ALA A 149 2.41 -1.76 11.11
C ALA A 149 2.45 -2.39 9.70
N GLY A 150 3.52 -3.13 9.37
CA GLY A 150 3.64 -3.85 8.10
C GLY A 150 2.60 -4.95 7.94
N LEU A 151 2.35 -5.71 9.01
CA LEU A 151 1.29 -6.71 9.06
C LEU A 151 -0.09 -6.08 8.87
N VAL A 152 -0.41 -5.04 9.64
CA VAL A 152 -1.71 -4.36 9.57
C VAL A 152 -1.95 -3.75 8.20
N PHE A 153 -0.96 -3.06 7.63
CA PHE A 153 -1.05 -2.48 6.29
C PHE A 153 -1.30 -3.57 5.25
N ALA A 154 -0.51 -4.65 5.28
CA ALA A 154 -0.63 -5.74 4.32
C ALA A 154 -2.01 -6.41 4.38
N VAL A 155 -2.52 -6.69 5.58
CA VAL A 155 -3.83 -7.32 5.79
C VAL A 155 -4.94 -6.39 5.32
N MET A 156 -4.93 -5.11 5.69
CA MET A 156 -5.95 -4.16 5.24
C MET A 156 -5.93 -3.95 3.73
N PHE A 157 -4.76 -4.05 3.10
CA PHE A 157 -4.62 -3.95 1.66
C PHE A 157 -5.13 -5.21 0.92
N THR A 158 -4.95 -6.42 1.47
CA THR A 158 -5.43 -7.66 0.84
C THR A 158 -6.87 -8.01 1.19
N LEU A 159 -7.45 -7.41 2.23
CA LEU A 159 -8.78 -7.74 2.74
C LEU A 159 -9.89 -7.62 1.69
N PRO A 160 -9.98 -6.56 0.87
CA PRO A 160 -11.01 -6.49 -0.16
C PRO A 160 -10.78 -7.54 -1.27
N THR A 161 -9.52 -7.90 -1.57
CA THR A 161 -9.22 -8.98 -2.53
C THR A 161 -9.70 -10.34 -2.03
N LEU A 162 -9.53 -10.60 -0.72
CA LEU A 162 -10.02 -11.81 -0.09
C LEU A 162 -11.55 -11.87 -0.16
N TRP A 163 -12.23 -10.77 0.13
CA TRP A 163 -13.68 -10.66 0.02
C TRP A 163 -14.16 -10.93 -1.41
N ASP A 164 -13.59 -10.23 -2.39
CA ASP A 164 -13.94 -10.35 -3.81
C ASP A 164 -13.63 -11.74 -4.41
N SER A 165 -12.71 -12.49 -3.82
CA SER A 165 -12.38 -13.85 -4.27
C SER A 165 -13.37 -14.91 -3.74
N THR A 166 -14.15 -14.56 -2.72
CA THR A 166 -15.12 -15.45 -2.08
C THR A 166 -16.57 -15.12 -2.45
N HIS A 167 -16.85 -13.89 -2.86
CA HIS A 167 -18.15 -13.43 -3.31
C HIS A 167 -18.14 -13.13 -4.80
N GLU A 168 -19.25 -13.37 -5.49
CA GLU A 168 -19.38 -12.99 -6.90
C GLU A 168 -19.43 -11.47 -7.05
N LEU A 169 -18.63 -10.94 -7.99
CA LEU A 169 -18.59 -9.51 -8.33
C LEU A 169 -19.81 -9.12 -9.18
N ASP A 170 -20.91 -8.81 -8.49
CA ASP A 170 -22.13 -8.25 -9.08
C ASP A 170 -21.91 -6.83 -9.65
N ALA A 171 -22.78 -6.41 -10.56
CA ALA A 171 -22.73 -5.10 -11.23
C ALA A 171 -22.74 -3.94 -10.23
N ALA A 172 -23.50 -4.06 -9.14
CA ALA A 172 -23.53 -3.06 -8.06
C ALA A 172 -22.18 -2.93 -7.35
N HIS A 173 -21.49 -4.06 -7.12
CA HIS A 173 -20.17 -4.07 -6.47
C HIS A 173 -19.11 -3.43 -7.38
N ARG A 174 -19.14 -3.72 -8.68
CA ARG A 174 -18.24 -3.08 -9.66
C ARG A 174 -18.44 -1.56 -9.75
N ALA A 175 -19.70 -1.10 -9.68
CA ALA A 175 -20.01 0.32 -9.65
C ALA A 175 -19.53 1.00 -8.35
N PHE A 176 -19.63 0.32 -7.21
CA PHE A 176 -19.04 0.79 -5.96
C PHE A 176 -17.52 0.90 -6.05
N LEU A 177 -16.85 -0.14 -6.53
CA LEU A 177 -15.39 -0.18 -6.70
C LEU A 177 -14.89 0.93 -7.64
N SER A 178 -15.57 1.17 -8.76
CA SER A 178 -15.19 2.25 -9.70
C SER A 178 -15.37 3.64 -9.07
N LYS A 179 -16.43 3.84 -8.28
CA LYS A 179 -16.68 5.10 -7.55
C LYS A 179 -15.68 5.29 -6.41
N ALA A 180 -15.33 4.23 -5.69
CA ALA A 180 -14.30 4.28 -4.66
C ALA A 180 -12.92 4.58 -5.27
N ALA A 181 -12.60 4.02 -6.43
CA ALA A 181 -11.35 4.30 -7.13
C ALA A 181 -11.23 5.71 -7.68
N SER A 182 -12.34 6.34 -8.07
CA SER A 182 -12.32 7.75 -8.48
C SER A 182 -12.17 8.69 -7.27
N LEU A 183 -12.63 8.28 -6.09
CA LEU A 183 -12.58 9.06 -4.85
C LEU A 183 -11.26 8.89 -4.07
N SER A 184 -10.67 7.69 -4.06
CA SER A 184 -9.45 7.37 -3.29
C SER A 184 -8.33 8.39 -3.48
N PRO A 185 -7.98 8.83 -4.72
CA PRO A 185 -6.84 9.72 -4.89
C PRO A 185 -7.11 11.14 -4.35
N TYR A 186 -8.36 11.59 -4.31
CA TYR A 186 -8.72 12.86 -3.66
C TYR A 186 -8.57 12.74 -2.14
N LEU A 187 -9.00 11.61 -1.58
CA LEU A 187 -8.86 11.34 -0.16
C LEU A 187 -7.38 11.26 0.24
N THR A 188 -6.57 10.51 -0.53
CA THR A 188 -5.11 10.39 -0.35
C THR A 188 -4.42 11.75 -0.45
N THR A 189 -4.78 12.57 -1.44
CA THR A 189 -4.23 13.92 -1.60
C THR A 189 -4.57 14.82 -0.42
N LEU A 190 -5.84 14.78 0.04
CA LEU A 190 -6.31 15.55 1.19
C LEU A 190 -5.60 15.11 2.48
N LEU A 191 -5.33 13.82 2.64
CA LEU A 191 -4.57 13.27 3.76
C LEU A 191 -3.10 13.72 3.74
N LEU A 192 -2.47 13.70 2.56
CA LEU A 192 -1.09 14.16 2.37
C LEU A 192 -0.94 15.66 2.65
N TRP A 193 -1.82 16.47 2.07
CA TRP A 193 -1.82 17.93 2.27
C TRP A 193 -2.23 18.31 3.69
N GLY A 194 -3.25 17.65 4.25
CA GLY A 194 -3.66 17.84 5.64
C GLY A 194 -2.55 17.47 6.62
N GLY A 195 -1.84 16.37 6.37
CA GLY A 195 -0.67 15.97 7.15
C GLY A 195 0.47 16.99 7.05
N ALA A 196 0.78 17.49 5.84
CA ALA A 196 1.80 18.52 5.65
C ALA A 196 1.44 19.85 6.36
N LEU A 197 0.17 20.28 6.27
CA LEU A 197 -0.33 21.47 6.97
C LEU A 197 -0.29 21.31 8.49
N LEU A 198 -0.65 20.14 9.01
CA LEU A 198 -0.59 19.85 10.45
C LEU A 198 0.84 19.88 10.97
N ILE A 199 1.80 19.31 10.24
CA ILE A 199 3.23 19.38 10.60
C ILE A 199 3.69 20.84 10.59
N TRP A 200 3.29 21.61 9.56
CA TRP A 200 3.64 23.02 9.46
C TRP A 200 3.06 23.87 10.60
N GLN A 201 1.82 23.63 11.01
CA GLN A 201 1.18 24.33 12.12
C GLN A 201 1.68 23.87 13.50
N ALA A 202 2.01 22.59 13.66
CA ALA A 202 2.47 22.03 14.93
C ALA A 202 3.93 22.38 15.24
N GLY A 203 4.72 22.83 14.26
CA GLY A 203 6.10 23.29 14.48
C GLY A 203 7.03 22.22 15.08
N VAL A 204 6.73 20.94 14.84
CA VAL A 204 7.57 19.78 15.24
C VAL A 204 8.55 19.46 14.14
#